data_AF-A0A954MHQ8-F1
#
_entry.id   AF-A0A954MHQ8-F1
#
_cell.length_a   1.000
_cell.length_b   1.000
_cell.length_c   1.000
_cell.angle_alpha   90.00
_cell.angle_beta   90.00
_cell.angle_gamma   90.00
#
_symmetry.space_group_name_H-M   'P 1'
#
loop_
_entity.id
_entity.type
_entity.pdbx_description
1 polymer ?
#
loop_
_entity_poly.entity_id
_entity_poly.type
_entity_poly.pdbx_seq_one_letter_code
_entity_poly.pdbx_strand_id
1 'polypeptide(L)' 'MTDESVKKTSRATFAAGCFWCTEAVFLRLKGVQKVVSGYIGGRLPNPTYKQVCTGATGHAEA' A
#
# COMPACT_ATOMS: atom_id res chain seq x y z
N MET A 1 29.75 -6.68 15.45
CA MET A 1 28.56 -6.63 16.31
C MET A 1 27.67 -5.51 15.77
N THR A 2 26.72 -5.84 14.91
CA THR A 2 25.77 -4.87 14.34
C THR A 2 24.59 -4.74 15.30
N ASP A 3 24.58 -3.63 16.06
CA ASP A 3 23.40 -3.18 16.80
C ASP A 3 22.43 -2.54 15.80
N GLU A 4 21.48 -3.32 15.28
CA GLU A 4 20.26 -2.78 14.68
C GLU A 4 19.24 -2.61 15.81
N SER A 5 19.33 -1.49 16.51
CA SER A 5 18.25 -0.97 17.35
C SER A 5 16.97 -0.87 16.52
N VAL A 6 16.10 -1.88 16.59
CA VAL A 6 14.84 -1.97 15.84
C VAL A 6 13.95 -0.78 16.19
N LYS A 7 13.96 0.27 15.35
CA LYS A 7 13.03 1.40 15.48
C LYS A 7 11.60 0.87 15.35
N LYS A 8 10.80 1.02 16.41
CA LYS A 8 9.39 0.66 16.42
C LYS A 8 8.64 1.48 15.37
N THR A 9 8.14 0.83 14.32
CA THR A 9 7.32 1.43 13.27
C THR A 9 5.84 1.09 13.47
N SER A 10 4.95 1.99 13.05
CA SER A 10 3.51 1.75 12.99
C SER A 10 3.08 1.66 11.53
N ARG A 11 2.06 0.86 11.24
CA ARG A 11 1.53 0.68 9.88
C ARG A 11 0.17 1.36 9.74
N ALA A 12 -0.01 2.07 8.65
CA ALA A 12 -1.29 2.63 8.22
C ALA A 12 -1.55 2.21 6.76
N THR A 13 -2.83 2.12 6.40
CA THR A 13 -3.28 1.75 5.05
C THR A 13 -4.20 2.84 4.53
N PHE A 14 -4.03 3.26 3.28
CA PHE A 14 -4.76 4.40 2.70
C PHE A 14 -5.33 4.04 1.33
N ALA A 15 -6.66 4.06 1.19
CA ALA A 15 -7.32 3.93 -0.11
C ALA A 15 -7.75 5.32 -0.62
N ALA A 16 -6.85 6.01 -1.32
CA ALA A 16 -6.99 7.45 -1.64
C ALA A 16 -6.99 7.77 -3.15
N GLY A 17 -7.45 6.83 -3.98
CA GLY A 17 -7.42 6.94 -5.45
C GLY A 17 -6.20 6.21 -6.03
N CYS A 18 -5.59 6.75 -7.09
CA CYS A 18 -4.47 6.08 -7.75
C CYS A 18 -3.29 5.89 -6.80
N PHE A 19 -2.91 4.63 -6.55
CA PHE A 19 -1.84 4.33 -5.61
C PHE A 19 -0.46 4.86 -6.04
N TRP A 20 -0.22 5.12 -7.33
CA TRP A 20 1.05 5.65 -7.83
C TRP A 20 1.25 7.11 -7.40
N CYS A 21 0.18 7.90 -7.45
CA CYS A 21 0.20 9.28 -6.97
C CYS A 21 0.39 9.32 -5.44
N THR A 22 -0.31 8.43 -4.75
CA THR A 22 -0.31 8.35 -3.29
C THR A 22 1.03 7.88 -2.75
N GLU A 23 1.60 6.82 -3.34
CA GLU A 23 2.92 6.28 -3.01
C GLU A 23 4.03 7.33 -3.18
N ALA A 24 4.03 8.05 -4.31
CA ALA A 24 5.02 9.09 -4.59
C ALA A 24 4.98 10.24 -3.57
N VAL A 25 3.82 10.53 -2.97
CA VAL A 25 3.69 11.51 -1.89
C VAL A 25 4.26 10.94 -0.59
N PHE A 26 3.88 9.72 -0.20
CA PHE A 26 4.34 9.09 1.05
C PHE A 26 5.84 8.83 1.09
N LEU A 27 6.46 8.44 -0.04
CA LEU A 27 7.91 8.24 -0.13
C LEU A 27 8.73 9.51 0.17
N ARG A 28 8.14 10.69 0.02
CA ARG A 28 8.79 11.98 0.30
C ARG A 28 8.59 12.45 1.75
N LEU A 29 7.73 11.80 2.54
CA LEU A 29 7.46 12.21 3.90
C LEU A 29 8.57 11.76 4.86
N LYS A 30 9.08 12.69 5.65
CA LYS A 30 10.07 12.40 6.70
C LYS A 30 9.46 11.44 7.73
N GLY A 31 10.17 10.35 8.03
CA GLY A 31 9.75 9.35 9.00
C GLY A 31 9.02 8.14 8.39
N VAL A 32 8.62 8.21 7.12
CA VAL A 32 8.14 7.02 6.38
C VAL A 32 9.34 6.17 6.03
N GLN A 33 9.35 4.91 6.49
CA GLN A 33 10.45 3.97 6.20
C GLN A 33 10.19 3.14 4.94
N LYS A 34 8.93 2.83 4.65
CA LYS A 34 8.54 1.98 3.52
C LYS A 34 7.10 2.28 3.11
N VAL A 35 6.86 2.24 1.81
CA VAL A 35 5.53 2.29 1.20
C VAL A 35 5.37 1.06 0.32
N VAL A 36 4.16 0.49 0.27
CA VAL A 36 3.83 -0.67 -0.56
C VAL A 36 2.45 -0.45 -1.14
N SER A 37 2.34 -0.53 -2.46
CA SER A 37 1.07 -0.43 -3.20
C SER A 37 0.41 -1.80 -3.37
N GLY A 38 -0.90 -1.88 -3.18
CA GLY A 38 -1.68 -3.11 -3.27
C GLY A 38 -3.18 -2.88 -3.44
N TYR A 39 -3.95 -3.93 -3.18
CA TYR A 39 -5.41 -3.93 -3.33
C TYR A 39 -6.05 -4.53 -2.08
N ILE A 40 -7.11 -3.89 -1.57
CA ILE A 40 -7.80 -4.31 -0.35
C ILE A 40 -9.32 -4.21 -0.47
N GLY A 41 -10.05 -4.82 0.47
CA GLY A 41 -11.49 -4.63 0.65
C GLY A 41 -12.40 -5.38 -0.32
N GLY A 42 -11.84 -6.06 -1.32
CA GLY A 42 -12.60 -6.88 -2.28
C GLY A 42 -12.77 -8.33 -1.84
N ARG A 43 -13.48 -9.10 -2.68
CA ARG A 43 -13.87 -10.49 -2.39
C ARG A 43 -12.91 -11.54 -2.98
N LEU A 44 -12.18 -11.17 -4.03
CA LEU A 44 -11.29 -12.09 -4.72
C LEU A 44 -9.96 -12.21 -3.95
N PRO A 45 -9.53 -13.41 -3.50
CA PRO A 45 -8.23 -13.58 -2.88
C PRO A 45 -7.11 -13.40 -3.91
N ASN A 46 -6.03 -12.72 -3.51
CA ASN A 46 -4.83 -12.48 -4.32
C ASN A 46 -5.14 -11.94 -5.74
N PRO A 47 -5.85 -10.81 -5.86
CA PRO A 47 -6.25 -10.28 -7.16
C PRO A 47 -5.02 -9.78 -7.95
N THR A 48 -5.06 -9.95 -9.27
CA THR A 48 -4.11 -9.29 -10.17
C THR A 48 -4.63 -7.90 -10.56
N TYR A 49 -3.72 -6.99 -10.94
CA TYR A 49 -4.09 -5.66 -11.45
C TYR A 49 -5.18 -5.72 -12.52
N LYS A 50 -5.01 -6.59 -13.52
CA LYS A 50 -6.00 -6.76 -14.61
C LYS A 50 -7.38 -7.14 -14.10
N GLN A 51 -7.47 -7.97 -13.07
CA GLN A 51 -8.76 -8.34 -12.46
C GLN A 51 -9.38 -7.16 -11.70
N VAL A 52 -8.57 -6.37 -11.00
CA VAL A 52 -9.05 -5.17 -10.28
C VAL A 52 -9.57 -4.11 -11.25
N CYS A 53 -8.87 -3.87 -12.38
CA CYS A 53 -9.31 -2.92 -13.41
C CYS A 53 -10.68 -3.24 -14.02
N THR A 54 -11.18 -4.47 -13.91
CA THR A 54 -12.55 -4.81 -14.36
C THR A 54 -13.63 -4.21 -13.46
N GLY A 55 -13.30 -3.77 -12.24
CA GLY A 55 -14.24 -3.33 -11.22
C GLY A 55 -15.04 -4.45 -10.53
N ALA A 56 -15.03 -5.68 -11.06
CA ALA A 56 -15.86 -6.77 -10.57
C ALA A 56 -15.38 -7.38 -9.23
N THR A 57 -14.11 -7.16 -8.87
CA THR A 57 -13.52 -7.76 -7.65
C THR A 57 -13.89 -7.05 -6.36
N GLY A 58 -14.36 -5.80 -6.47
CA GLY A 58 -14.67 -4.93 -5.33
C GLY A 58 -13.45 -4.43 -4.55
N HIS A 59 -12.23 -4.63 -5.07
CA HIS A 59 -11.02 -4.12 -4.42
C HIS A 59 -10.82 -2.62 -4.68
N ALA A 60 -10.30 -1.93 -3.68
CA ALA A 60 -9.77 -0.58 -3.79
C ALA A 60 -8.23 -0.61 -3.85
N GLU A 61 -7.65 0.31 -4.61
CA GLU A 61 -6.20 0.58 -4.58
C GLU A 61 -5.82 1.17 -3.22
N ALA A 62 -4.80 0.61 -2.56
CA ALA A 62 -4.38 1.02 -1.23
C ALA A 62 -2.91 0.69 -0.90
#